data_AF-A0A2G2VUZ9-F1
#
_entry.id   AF-A0A2G2VUZ9-F1
#
_cell.length_a   1.000
_cell.length_b   1.000
_cell.length_c   1.000
_cell.angle_alpha   90.00
_cell.angle_beta   90.00
_cell.angle_gamma   90.00
#
_symmetry.space_group_name_H-M   'P 1'
#
loop_
_entity.id
_entity.type
_entity.pdbx_description
1 polymer ?
#
loop_
_entity_poly.entity_id
_entity_poly.type
_entity_poly.pdbx_seq_one_letter_code
_entity_poly.pdbx_strand_id
1 'polypeptide(L)'
;MTAKDITICMVDGVRSKSVIIGVFDTGIAPQHTSFNDNEMLSPPVKWKGRCEFNVTTYCNKKLIGSRNFTQQDKSPWDKIGHGTHTSSTAAENFVGGANFLADVVAGLDAAIDDGVDVISMSFGLVVSPPLYDDYVAAGAYSAMKKGIFVSCSAGNVGLGNGSVINGAPWILTIGASTTDRKISAVPVLDNRAEFEGESAFQPTNFSRKLLPIVKGNACESLNTSDVKSKIVFCDTSG
;
A
#
# COMPACT_ATOMS: atom_id res chain seq x y z
N MET A 1 -3.17 -4.69 11.90
CA MET A 1 -3.89 -4.59 10.62
C MET A 1 -3.47 -5.78 9.78
N THR A 2 -4.36 -6.50 9.12
CA THR A 2 -4.07 -7.88 8.64
C THR A 2 -3.95 -7.97 7.12
N ALA A 3 -3.04 -8.84 6.65
CA ALA A 3 -3.06 -9.26 5.25
C ALA A 3 -4.31 -10.12 5.07
N LYS A 4 -4.95 -10.04 3.91
CA LYS A 4 -6.14 -10.83 3.61
C LYS A 4 -6.04 -11.59 2.31
N ASP A 5 -5.43 -10.95 1.32
CA ASP A 5 -5.68 -11.27 -0.08
C ASP A 5 -4.42 -11.22 -0.91
N ILE A 6 -4.41 -12.00 -2.00
CA ILE A 6 -3.58 -11.70 -3.16
C ILE A 6 -4.46 -10.97 -4.16
N THR A 7 -4.03 -9.77 -4.55
CA THR A 7 -4.56 -9.03 -5.69
C THR A 7 -3.62 -9.24 -6.86
N ILE A 8 -4.12 -9.75 -8.00
CA ILE A 8 -3.26 -10.14 -9.12
C ILE A 8 -3.60 -9.30 -10.34
N CYS A 9 -2.68 -8.38 -10.65
CA CYS A 9 -2.83 -7.37 -11.68
C CYS A 9 -1.95 -7.69 -12.90
N MET A 10 -2.47 -7.38 -14.08
CA MET A 10 -1.69 -7.41 -15.32
C MET A 10 -1.09 -6.02 -15.61
N VAL A 11 0.16 -6.02 -16.07
CA VAL A 11 0.84 -4.88 -16.67
C VAL A 11 1.19 -5.30 -18.10
N ASP A 12 0.57 -4.68 -19.09
CA ASP A 12 0.93 -4.93 -20.48
C ASP A 12 2.12 -4.05 -20.88
N GLY A 13 3.17 -4.68 -21.40
CA GLY A 13 4.39 -3.97 -21.79
C GLY A 13 4.35 -3.59 -23.27
N VAL A 14 4.98 -2.47 -23.62
CA VAL A 14 5.18 -1.94 -25.00
C VAL A 14 5.99 -2.90 -25.91
N ARG A 15 6.21 -4.16 -25.50
CA ARG A 15 6.99 -5.21 -26.17
C ARG A 15 6.34 -6.59 -26.05
N SER A 16 5.06 -6.69 -26.44
CA SER A 16 4.41 -7.98 -26.82
C SER A 16 4.39 -9.08 -25.74
N LYS A 17 4.53 -8.71 -24.46
CA LYS A 17 4.56 -9.62 -23.32
C LYS A 17 3.93 -8.94 -22.11
N SER A 18 2.75 -9.41 -21.73
CA SER A 18 2.06 -8.96 -20.52
C SER A 18 2.66 -9.66 -19.29
N VAL A 19 2.93 -8.88 -18.25
CA VAL A 19 3.52 -9.32 -16.98
C VAL A 19 2.43 -9.42 -15.94
N ILE A 20 2.48 -10.47 -15.12
CA ILE A 20 1.51 -10.72 -14.04
C ILE A 20 2.18 -10.43 -12.70
N ILE A 21 1.60 -9.52 -11.92
CA ILE A 21 2.12 -9.12 -10.61
C ILE A 21 1.14 -9.56 -9.51
N GLY A 22 1.60 -10.39 -8.58
CA GLY A 22 0.88 -10.72 -7.35
C GLY A 22 1.21 -9.74 -6.24
N VAL A 23 0.19 -9.08 -5.67
CA VAL A 23 0.33 -8.08 -4.61
C VAL A 23 -0.38 -8.58 -3.36
N PHE A 24 0.37 -8.70 -2.26
CA PHE A 24 -0.03 -9.40 -1.04
C PHE A 24 -0.41 -8.42 0.05
N ASP A 25 -1.70 -8.35 0.39
CA ASP A 25 -2.23 -7.10 0.93
C ASP A 25 -3.62 -7.19 1.60
N THR A 26 -4.24 -6.06 1.96
CA THR A 26 -5.55 -5.96 2.66
C THR A 26 -6.80 -6.21 1.80
N GLY A 27 -6.60 -6.51 0.52
CA GLY A 27 -7.66 -6.66 -0.48
C GLY A 27 -7.56 -5.66 -1.63
N ILE A 28 -8.64 -5.55 -2.39
CA ILE A 28 -8.76 -4.64 -3.53
C ILE A 28 -10.12 -3.95 -3.55
N ALA A 29 -10.16 -2.68 -3.98
CA ALA A 29 -11.36 -2.00 -4.42
C ALA A 29 -11.45 -2.07 -5.97
N PRO A 30 -12.03 -3.15 -6.54
CA PRO A 30 -11.97 -3.46 -7.97
C PRO A 30 -12.57 -2.37 -8.88
N GLN A 31 -13.48 -1.55 -8.35
CA GLN A 31 -14.12 -0.43 -9.03
C GLN A 31 -13.26 0.84 -9.13
N HIS A 32 -12.03 0.87 -8.58
CA HIS A 32 -11.15 2.02 -8.70
C HIS A 32 -10.64 2.18 -10.15
N THR A 33 -10.53 3.42 -10.64
CA THR A 33 -10.23 3.70 -12.06
C THR A 33 -8.88 3.16 -12.53
N SER A 34 -7.92 2.98 -11.63
CA SER A 34 -6.63 2.29 -11.88
C SER A 34 -6.77 0.84 -12.37
N PHE A 35 -7.93 0.21 -12.15
CA PHE A 35 -8.23 -1.17 -12.55
C PHE A 35 -9.16 -1.24 -13.77
N ASN A 36 -9.39 -0.13 -14.47
CA ASN A 36 -10.01 -0.14 -15.79
C ASN A 36 -9.14 -0.92 -16.79
N ASP A 37 -9.79 -1.69 -17.66
CA ASP A 37 -9.16 -2.63 -18.58
C ASP A 37 -9.43 -2.32 -20.07
N ASN A 38 -9.99 -1.15 -20.39
CA ASN A 38 -10.26 -0.66 -21.75
C ASN A 38 -9.12 -0.98 -22.75
N GLU A 39 -7.87 -0.66 -22.40
CA GLU A 39 -6.69 -0.81 -23.27
C GLU A 39 -5.90 -2.10 -23.03
N MET A 40 -6.31 -2.94 -22.09
CA MET A 40 -5.60 -4.20 -21.77
C MET A 40 -5.92 -5.29 -22.79
N LEU A 41 -4.90 -6.06 -23.19
CA LEU A 41 -5.07 -7.34 -23.88
C LEU A 41 -5.78 -8.37 -22.99
N SER A 42 -6.22 -9.50 -23.55
CA SER A 42 -6.75 -10.62 -22.74
C SER A 42 -5.66 -11.22 -21.82
N PRO A 43 -6.01 -11.77 -20.64
CA PRO A 43 -5.05 -12.41 -19.75
C PRO A 43 -4.23 -13.51 -20.45
N PRO A 44 -2.93 -13.70 -20.11
CA PRO A 44 -2.06 -14.62 -20.84
C PRO A 44 -2.46 -16.08 -20.62
N VAL A 45 -2.32 -16.94 -21.62
CA VAL A 45 -2.72 -18.38 -21.55
C VAL A 45 -1.98 -19.17 -20.43
N LYS A 46 -0.88 -18.65 -19.89
CA LYS A 46 -0.18 -19.22 -18.71
C LYS A 46 -0.91 -19.00 -17.38
N TRP A 47 -1.86 -18.07 -17.33
CA TRP A 47 -2.58 -17.64 -16.13
C TRP A 47 -3.56 -18.73 -15.67
N LYS A 48 -3.49 -19.11 -14.39
CA LYS A 48 -4.33 -20.18 -13.80
C LYS A 48 -5.13 -19.75 -12.58
N GLY A 49 -4.87 -18.57 -12.04
CA GLY A 49 -5.60 -18.06 -10.89
C GLY A 49 -7.04 -17.68 -11.20
N ARG A 50 -7.75 -17.24 -10.14
CA ARG A 50 -9.21 -17.08 -10.16
C ARG A 50 -9.66 -15.79 -9.46
N CYS A 51 -10.94 -15.49 -9.63
CA CYS A 51 -11.62 -14.40 -8.96
C CYS A 51 -12.52 -14.96 -7.84
N GLU A 52 -12.23 -14.63 -6.58
CA GLU A 52 -13.00 -15.07 -5.41
C GLU A 52 -14.00 -14.02 -4.92
N PHE A 53 -14.27 -13.00 -5.74
CA PHE A 53 -15.40 -12.10 -5.54
C PHE A 53 -16.74 -12.83 -5.75
N ASN A 54 -17.72 -12.52 -4.90
CA ASN A 54 -19.11 -12.99 -5.03
C ASN A 54 -19.81 -12.52 -6.33
N VAL A 55 -19.22 -11.60 -7.08
CA VAL A 55 -19.69 -11.13 -8.39
C VAL A 55 -18.54 -11.24 -9.37
N THR A 56 -18.74 -12.01 -10.46
CA THR A 56 -17.69 -12.34 -11.44
C THR A 56 -17.17 -11.16 -12.24
N THR A 57 -17.91 -10.04 -12.28
CA THR A 57 -17.56 -8.82 -13.02
C THR A 57 -16.54 -7.93 -12.33
N TYR A 58 -16.07 -8.26 -11.11
CA TYR A 58 -15.06 -7.48 -10.41
C TYR A 58 -13.62 -7.80 -10.85
N CYS A 59 -13.38 -8.98 -11.43
CA CYS A 59 -12.15 -9.23 -12.17
C CYS A 59 -12.39 -8.98 -13.66
N ASN A 60 -11.39 -8.44 -14.33
CA ASN A 60 -11.42 -8.02 -15.73
C ASN A 60 -10.04 -8.26 -16.36
N LYS A 61 -9.72 -7.65 -17.51
CA LYS A 61 -8.40 -7.86 -18.15
C LYS A 61 -7.25 -7.13 -17.44
N LYS A 62 -7.51 -6.21 -16.50
CA LYS A 62 -6.51 -5.48 -15.70
C LYS A 62 -6.29 -6.14 -14.34
N LEU A 63 -7.37 -6.40 -13.61
CA LEU A 63 -7.41 -7.17 -12.37
C LEU A 63 -7.82 -8.61 -12.70
N ILE A 64 -6.84 -9.46 -12.97
CA ILE A 64 -7.06 -10.80 -13.56
C ILE A 64 -7.29 -11.90 -12.51
N GLY A 65 -6.97 -11.61 -11.24
CA GLY A 65 -7.20 -12.50 -10.11
C GLY A 65 -7.35 -11.76 -8.79
N SER A 66 -8.11 -12.33 -7.88
CA SER A 66 -8.30 -11.83 -6.52
C SER A 66 -8.70 -13.02 -5.64
N ARG A 67 -7.94 -13.26 -4.56
CA ARG A 67 -8.06 -14.45 -3.72
C ARG A 67 -7.88 -14.13 -2.24
N ASN A 68 -8.74 -14.68 -1.38
CA ASN A 68 -8.74 -14.45 0.08
C ASN A 68 -8.26 -15.69 0.83
N PHE A 69 -7.39 -15.49 1.81
CA PHE A 69 -6.77 -16.58 2.59
C PHE A 69 -7.18 -16.57 4.06
N THR A 70 -7.96 -15.58 4.51
CA THR A 70 -8.39 -15.48 5.91
C THR A 70 -9.62 -16.34 6.19
N GLN A 71 -9.70 -16.86 7.41
CA GLN A 71 -10.90 -17.55 7.87
C GLN A 71 -11.98 -16.60 8.43
N GLN A 72 -11.67 -15.31 8.63
CA GLN A 72 -12.51 -14.35 9.35
C GLN A 72 -13.36 -13.45 8.43
N ASP A 73 -12.85 -13.05 7.26
CA ASP A 73 -13.52 -12.11 6.36
C ASP A 73 -13.30 -12.54 4.91
N LYS A 74 -14.15 -13.46 4.43
CA LYS A 74 -14.05 -14.16 3.13
C LYS A 74 -14.20 -13.28 1.88
N SER A 75 -14.24 -11.95 2.04
CA SER A 75 -14.42 -11.02 0.95
C SER A 75 -13.08 -10.32 0.68
N PRO A 76 -12.53 -10.42 -0.56
CA PRO A 76 -11.25 -9.78 -0.90
C PRO A 76 -11.36 -8.26 -1.11
N TRP A 77 -12.27 -7.63 -0.38
CA TRP A 77 -12.61 -6.22 -0.49
C TRP A 77 -11.80 -5.39 0.51
N ASP A 78 -11.04 -4.44 -0.02
CA ASP A 78 -10.25 -3.53 0.80
C ASP A 78 -11.16 -2.57 1.59
N LYS A 79 -11.13 -2.70 2.92
CA LYS A 79 -11.86 -1.86 3.88
C LYS A 79 -10.95 -0.82 4.55
N ILE A 80 -9.70 -0.72 4.10
CA ILE A 80 -8.61 -0.05 4.81
C ILE A 80 -7.93 1.00 3.93
N GLY A 81 -7.57 0.66 2.69
CA GLY A 81 -6.66 1.46 1.89
C GLY A 81 -5.18 1.22 2.23
N HIS A 82 -4.80 -0.02 2.59
CA HIS A 82 -3.54 -0.60 2.09
C HIS A 82 -3.90 -1.05 0.65
N GLY A 83 -3.62 -2.29 0.24
CA GLY A 83 -4.40 -3.05 -0.74
C GLY A 83 -4.61 -2.40 -2.11
N THR A 84 -5.74 -1.71 -2.24
CA THR A 84 -6.17 -0.96 -3.44
C THR A 84 -5.07 -0.12 -4.07
N HIS A 85 -4.21 0.48 -3.25
CA HIS A 85 -3.31 1.55 -3.68
C HIS A 85 -1.82 1.09 -3.65
N THR A 86 -1.54 -0.19 -3.28
CA THR A 86 -0.30 -0.97 -3.63
C THR A 86 -0.46 -1.82 -4.87
N SER A 87 -1.61 -2.46 -5.02
CA SER A 87 -2.00 -3.11 -6.26
C SER A 87 -2.16 -2.09 -7.38
N SER A 88 -2.46 -0.83 -7.02
CA SER A 88 -2.07 0.31 -7.84
C SER A 88 -0.54 0.52 -7.83
N THR A 89 0.19 0.72 -6.71
CA THR A 89 1.68 0.94 -6.67
C THR A 89 2.56 0.09 -7.58
N ALA A 90 2.26 -1.19 -7.81
CA ALA A 90 2.99 -1.99 -8.78
C ALA A 90 2.73 -1.54 -10.25
N ALA A 91 1.99 -0.44 -10.46
CA ALA A 91 1.56 0.20 -11.72
C ALA A 91 0.81 1.59 -11.68
N GLU A 92 0.77 2.57 -10.74
CA GLU A 92 1.39 2.93 -9.43
C GLU A 92 0.30 3.59 -8.48
N ASN A 93 0.43 4.19 -7.25
CA ASN A 93 1.38 4.54 -6.15
C ASN A 93 0.48 5.13 -4.98
N PHE A 94 0.55 5.01 -3.63
CA PHE A 94 1.21 4.12 -2.62
C PHE A 94 0.60 4.26 -1.16
N VAL A 95 0.81 3.28 -0.25
CA VAL A 95 -0.25 2.66 0.60
C VAL A 95 0.14 2.19 2.05
N GLY A 96 -0.77 1.79 3.00
CA GLY A 96 -0.35 1.30 4.37
C GLY A 96 -1.18 0.29 5.25
N GLY A 97 -0.58 -0.88 5.65
CA GLY A 97 -0.89 -1.76 6.83
C GLY A 97 -1.34 -3.26 6.70
N ALA A 98 -0.47 -4.29 6.95
CA ALA A 98 -0.85 -5.75 6.95
C ALA A 98 -0.10 -6.70 7.96
N ASN A 99 -0.64 -7.93 8.21
CA ASN A 99 -0.16 -9.05 9.09
C ASN A 99 -1.07 -10.33 9.07
N PHE A 100 -0.57 -11.55 8.77
CA PHE A 100 -0.86 -12.83 9.48
C PHE A 100 0.02 -13.95 8.88
N LEU A 101 0.57 -14.87 9.68
CA LEU A 101 1.69 -15.72 9.26
C LEU A 101 1.30 -16.85 8.29
N ALA A 102 0.22 -17.59 8.55
CA ALA A 102 -0.17 -18.74 7.73
C ALA A 102 -0.71 -18.31 6.35
N ASP A 103 -1.55 -17.28 6.34
CA ASP A 103 -2.26 -16.78 5.16
C ASP A 103 -1.28 -16.23 4.11
N VAL A 104 -0.15 -15.65 4.54
CA VAL A 104 0.95 -15.21 3.65
C VAL A 104 1.60 -16.39 2.94
N VAL A 105 1.92 -17.49 3.65
CA VAL A 105 2.55 -18.67 3.02
C VAL A 105 1.59 -19.36 2.07
N ALA A 106 0.34 -19.58 2.49
CA ALA A 106 -0.70 -20.16 1.65
C ALA A 106 -0.98 -19.31 0.40
N GLY A 107 -0.85 -17.98 0.52
CA GLY A 107 -0.90 -17.07 -0.61
C GLY A 107 0.32 -17.16 -1.53
N LEU A 108 1.53 -17.30 -0.98
CA LEU A 108 2.77 -17.33 -1.78
C LEU A 108 2.81 -18.58 -2.66
N ASP A 109 2.48 -19.75 -2.11
CA ASP A 109 2.33 -20.99 -2.89
C ASP A 109 1.24 -20.83 -3.96
N ALA A 110 0.11 -20.21 -3.61
CA ALA A 110 -0.97 -19.94 -4.54
C ALA A 110 -0.57 -19.00 -5.70
N ALA A 111 0.19 -17.93 -5.46
CA ALA A 111 0.66 -17.03 -6.52
C ALA A 111 1.67 -17.73 -7.46
N ILE A 112 2.53 -18.59 -6.91
CA ILE A 112 3.48 -19.42 -7.67
C ILE A 112 2.72 -20.36 -8.62
N ASP A 113 1.69 -21.05 -8.15
CA ASP A 113 0.89 -21.99 -8.95
C ASP A 113 -0.04 -21.30 -9.96
N ASP A 114 -0.64 -20.17 -9.57
CA ASP A 114 -1.50 -19.32 -10.42
C ASP A 114 -0.70 -18.69 -11.59
N GLY A 115 0.62 -18.53 -11.43
CA GLY A 115 1.55 -18.20 -12.52
C GLY A 115 1.95 -16.73 -12.61
N VAL A 116 2.17 -16.05 -11.48
CA VAL A 116 2.71 -14.68 -11.44
C VAL A 116 4.18 -14.64 -11.90
N ASP A 117 4.63 -13.50 -12.42
CA ASP A 117 6.05 -13.24 -12.77
C ASP A 117 6.78 -12.48 -11.65
N VAL A 118 6.04 -11.64 -10.92
CA VAL A 118 6.56 -10.74 -9.88
C VAL A 118 5.63 -10.80 -8.66
N ILE A 119 6.22 -10.76 -7.47
CA ILE A 119 5.53 -10.65 -6.18
C ILE A 119 5.93 -9.34 -5.50
N SER A 120 4.94 -8.58 -5.02
CA SER A 120 5.11 -7.34 -4.27
C SER A 120 4.47 -7.45 -2.89
N MET A 121 5.25 -7.18 -1.84
CA MET A 121 4.83 -7.31 -0.43
C MET A 121 5.18 -6.04 0.36
N SER A 122 4.20 -5.20 0.65
CA SER A 122 4.40 -3.95 1.41
C SER A 122 4.22 -4.14 2.92
N PHE A 123 4.69 -5.28 3.44
CA PHE A 123 4.67 -5.66 4.84
C PHE A 123 5.91 -6.50 5.19
N GLY A 124 6.14 -6.74 6.48
CA GLY A 124 7.18 -7.63 6.99
C GLY A 124 6.98 -7.86 8.48
N LEU A 125 7.79 -8.72 9.07
CA LEU A 125 7.69 -9.07 10.49
C LEU A 125 8.24 -7.93 11.37
N VAL A 126 7.48 -7.52 12.40
CA VAL A 126 7.86 -6.43 13.33
C VAL A 126 9.15 -6.75 14.09
N VAL A 127 9.43 -8.03 14.30
CA VAL A 127 10.71 -8.57 14.72
C VAL A 127 11.15 -9.54 13.63
N SER A 128 12.33 -9.34 13.04
CA SER A 128 12.89 -10.28 12.06
C SER A 128 13.49 -11.49 12.79
N PRO A 129 12.95 -12.71 12.61
CA PRO A 129 13.55 -13.92 13.15
C PRO A 129 14.71 -14.40 12.25
N PRO A 130 15.44 -15.46 12.64
CA PRO A 130 16.38 -16.13 11.73
C PRO A 130 15.68 -16.61 10.45
N LEU A 131 16.37 -16.58 9.31
CA LEU A 131 15.80 -16.83 7.96
C LEU A 131 15.07 -18.18 7.76
N TYR A 132 15.24 -19.14 8.67
CA TYR A 132 14.55 -20.43 8.65
C TYR A 132 13.18 -20.43 9.36
N ASP A 133 12.89 -19.38 10.15
CA ASP A 133 11.61 -19.11 10.84
C ASP A 133 11.00 -17.77 10.35
N ASP A 134 11.63 -17.12 9.36
CA ASP A 134 11.02 -16.02 8.62
C ASP A 134 10.19 -16.58 7.45
N TYR A 135 8.88 -16.63 7.66
CA TYR A 135 7.91 -17.15 6.67
C TYR A 135 7.86 -16.32 5.38
N VAL A 136 8.20 -15.01 5.44
CA VAL A 136 8.29 -14.15 4.26
C VAL A 136 9.56 -14.50 3.47
N ALA A 137 10.69 -14.69 4.16
CA ALA A 137 11.93 -15.16 3.53
C ALA A 137 11.76 -16.57 2.94
N ALA A 138 11.14 -17.51 3.65
CA ALA A 138 10.92 -18.88 3.19
C ALA A 138 10.03 -18.95 1.94
N GLY A 139 8.90 -18.24 1.92
CA GLY A 139 8.02 -18.18 0.75
C GLY A 139 8.67 -17.44 -0.43
N ALA A 140 9.40 -16.36 -0.18
CA ALA A 140 10.19 -15.67 -1.20
C ALA A 140 11.29 -16.55 -1.82
N TYR A 141 11.89 -17.44 -1.03
CA TYR A 141 12.88 -18.42 -1.51
C TYR A 141 12.24 -19.46 -2.44
N SER A 142 11.03 -19.92 -2.13
CA SER A 142 10.22 -20.79 -3.01
C SER A 142 9.86 -20.10 -4.33
N ALA A 143 9.47 -18.83 -4.29
CA ALA A 143 9.20 -18.03 -5.49
C ALA A 143 10.46 -17.83 -6.35
N MET A 144 11.57 -17.41 -5.74
CA MET A 144 12.86 -17.23 -6.43
C MET A 144 13.34 -18.53 -7.10
N LYS A 145 13.17 -19.69 -6.45
CA LYS A 145 13.45 -21.02 -7.03
C LYS A 145 12.63 -21.36 -8.27
N LYS A 146 11.52 -20.65 -8.52
CA LYS A 146 10.66 -20.78 -9.70
C LYS A 146 10.94 -19.70 -10.76
N GLY A 147 11.91 -18.81 -10.51
CA GLY A 147 12.25 -17.67 -11.37
C GLY A 147 11.37 -16.43 -11.15
N ILE A 148 10.55 -16.41 -10.09
CA ILE A 148 9.64 -15.30 -9.77
C ILE A 148 10.39 -14.27 -8.94
N PHE A 149 10.31 -13.00 -9.35
CA PHE A 149 10.98 -11.90 -8.66
C PHE A 149 10.18 -11.43 -7.44
N VAL A 150 10.85 -11.11 -6.32
CA VAL A 150 10.20 -10.73 -5.07
C VAL A 150 10.70 -9.37 -4.56
N SER A 151 9.77 -8.45 -4.36
CA SER A 151 9.99 -7.08 -3.87
C SER A 151 9.31 -6.89 -2.52
N CYS A 152 10.03 -6.37 -1.52
CA CYS A 152 9.50 -6.12 -0.18
C CYS A 152 9.94 -4.76 0.37
N SER A 153 9.13 -4.14 1.24
CA SER A 153 9.54 -2.91 1.94
C SER A 153 10.53 -3.19 3.07
N ALA A 154 11.43 -2.24 3.34
CA ALA A 154 12.45 -2.32 4.40
C ALA A 154 11.93 -2.05 5.83
N GLY A 155 10.66 -1.63 5.97
CA GLY A 155 10.03 -1.28 7.24
C GLY A 155 10.21 0.19 7.64
N ASN A 156 9.32 0.67 8.51
CA ASN A 156 9.17 2.10 8.84
C ASN A 156 9.66 2.46 10.26
N VAL A 157 10.43 1.58 10.93
CA VAL A 157 10.81 1.74 12.35
C VAL A 157 11.98 2.73 12.54
N GLY A 158 12.85 2.85 11.53
CA GLY A 158 13.66 4.05 11.22
C GLY A 158 14.75 4.53 12.19
N LEU A 159 14.74 4.15 13.48
CA LEU A 159 15.48 4.87 14.54
C LEU A 159 16.74 4.14 15.06
N GLY A 160 17.30 3.17 14.33
CA GLY A 160 18.55 2.52 14.73
C GLY A 160 19.16 1.57 13.71
N ASN A 161 20.46 1.30 13.85
CA ASN A 161 21.15 0.30 13.03
C ASN A 161 20.49 -1.08 13.18
N GLY A 162 20.26 -1.77 12.07
CA GLY A 162 19.61 -3.09 12.07
C GLY A 162 18.08 -3.07 12.11
N SER A 163 17.42 -1.91 11.94
CA SER A 163 15.96 -1.80 11.90
C SER A 163 15.30 -2.26 10.58
N VAL A 164 16.07 -2.86 9.66
CA VAL A 164 15.58 -3.33 8.35
C VAL A 164 14.89 -4.68 8.50
N ILE A 165 13.65 -4.77 8.01
CA ILE A 165 12.91 -6.04 7.90
C ILE A 165 12.97 -6.54 6.44
N ASN A 166 12.64 -7.81 6.21
CA ASN A 166 12.69 -8.47 4.89
C ASN A 166 14.09 -8.47 4.23
N GLY A 167 15.17 -8.49 5.02
CA GLY A 167 16.57 -8.42 4.55
C GLY A 167 17.17 -9.73 4.01
N ALA A 168 16.35 -10.64 3.46
CA ALA A 168 16.83 -11.93 2.96
C ALA A 168 17.56 -11.75 1.61
N PRO A 169 18.69 -12.44 1.33
CA PRO A 169 19.49 -12.21 0.12
C PRO A 169 18.82 -12.48 -1.25
N TRP A 170 17.62 -13.05 -1.25
CA TRP A 170 16.81 -13.36 -2.42
C TRP A 170 15.55 -12.48 -2.54
N ILE A 171 15.44 -11.44 -1.70
CA ILE A 171 14.39 -10.41 -1.74
C ILE A 171 15.04 -9.08 -2.18
N LEU A 172 14.37 -8.32 -3.05
CA LEU A 172 14.69 -6.89 -3.21
C LEU A 172 14.05 -6.11 -2.05
N THR A 173 14.84 -5.77 -1.04
CA THR A 173 14.41 -4.96 0.10
C THR A 173 14.49 -3.47 -0.25
N ILE A 174 13.35 -2.78 -0.31
CA ILE A 174 13.24 -1.38 -0.76
C ILE A 174 13.10 -0.43 0.43
N GLY A 175 14.04 0.51 0.55
CA GLY A 175 13.95 1.67 1.44
C GLY A 175 13.20 2.84 0.79
N ALA A 176 12.58 3.69 1.62
CA ALA A 176 11.88 4.89 1.15
C ALA A 176 12.80 6.11 1.04
N SER A 177 12.52 7.00 0.10
CA SER A 177 13.18 8.30 -0.08
C SER A 177 12.18 9.36 -0.55
N THR A 178 12.55 10.64 -0.41
CA THR A 178 11.75 11.77 -0.90
C THR A 178 11.92 11.99 -2.39
N THR A 179 10.88 12.53 -3.04
CA THR A 179 10.97 13.14 -4.38
C THR A 179 11.05 14.66 -4.25
N ASP A 180 11.21 15.36 -5.38
CA ASP A 180 11.16 16.82 -5.48
C ASP A 180 9.73 17.41 -5.35
N ARG A 181 8.69 16.58 -5.51
CA ARG A 181 7.29 17.00 -5.49
C ARG A 181 6.76 17.23 -4.07
N LYS A 182 6.71 18.50 -3.66
CA LYS A 182 6.05 19.00 -2.44
C LYS A 182 4.54 19.22 -2.63
N ILE A 183 3.72 18.96 -1.60
CA ILE A 183 2.27 19.29 -1.57
C ILE A 183 2.07 20.56 -0.74
N SER A 184 2.39 21.71 -1.33
CA SER A 184 2.42 23.00 -0.65
C SER A 184 1.05 23.42 -0.10
N ALA A 185 1.05 23.99 1.09
CA ALA A 185 -0.09 24.64 1.72
C ALA A 185 0.40 25.92 2.41
N VAL A 186 0.08 27.08 1.83
CA VAL A 186 0.59 28.39 2.25
C VAL A 186 -0.45 29.10 3.13
N PRO A 187 -0.34 29.08 4.47
CA PRO A 187 -1.12 29.97 5.31
C PRO A 187 -0.68 31.42 5.10
N VAL A 188 -1.66 32.32 4.95
CA VAL A 188 -1.47 33.77 4.82
C VAL A 188 -2.11 34.45 6.02
N LEU A 189 -1.33 35.27 6.72
CA LEU A 189 -1.79 36.00 7.91
C LEU A 189 -2.45 37.35 7.54
N ASP A 190 -3.09 37.97 8.53
CA ASP A 190 -3.73 39.29 8.41
C ASP A 190 -2.74 40.41 8.04
N ASN A 191 -1.52 40.34 8.56
CA ASN A 191 -0.39 41.20 8.21
C ASN A 191 0.23 40.90 6.84
N ARG A 192 -0.33 39.95 6.06
CA ARG A 192 0.16 39.43 4.77
C ARG A 192 1.49 38.68 4.82
N ALA A 193 1.94 38.23 5.99
CA ALA A 193 3.02 37.25 6.05
C ALA A 193 2.53 35.90 5.49
N GLU A 194 3.32 35.31 4.60
CA GLU A 194 3.10 33.99 4.02
C GLU A 194 4.15 33.02 4.56
N PHE A 195 3.76 31.77 4.84
CA PHE A 195 4.69 30.74 5.33
C PHE A 195 4.60 29.49 4.44
N GLU A 196 5.73 28.84 4.20
CA GLU A 196 5.79 27.64 3.36
C GLU A 196 5.43 26.38 4.17
N GLY A 197 4.15 26.02 4.16
CA GLY A 197 3.65 24.77 4.78
C GLY A 197 3.41 23.64 3.78
N GLU A 198 3.04 22.48 4.31
CA GLU A 198 2.69 21.26 3.55
C GLU A 198 1.41 20.64 4.09
N SER A 199 0.53 20.16 3.20
CA SER A 199 -0.70 19.46 3.59
C SER A 199 -1.25 18.60 2.45
N ALA A 200 -1.47 17.31 2.74
CA ALA A 200 -2.24 16.42 1.86
C ALA A 200 -3.75 16.74 1.86
N PHE A 201 -4.26 17.48 2.86
CA PHE A 201 -5.65 17.91 2.90
C PHE A 201 -5.85 19.17 2.05
N GLN A 202 -6.45 18.99 0.88
CA GLN A 202 -6.66 20.01 -0.16
C GLN A 202 -8.16 20.12 -0.51
N PRO A 203 -9.01 20.70 0.37
CA PRO A 203 -10.46 20.75 0.17
C PRO A 203 -10.88 21.75 -0.92
N THR A 204 -11.72 21.32 -1.86
CA THR A 204 -12.21 22.13 -2.99
C THR A 204 -13.13 23.30 -2.56
N ASN A 205 -13.62 23.30 -1.32
CA ASN A 205 -14.56 24.27 -0.77
C ASN A 205 -13.95 25.16 0.34
N PHE A 206 -12.63 25.36 0.34
CA PHE A 206 -11.95 26.16 1.38
C PHE A 206 -12.42 27.63 1.41
N SER A 207 -12.74 28.13 2.60
CA SER A 207 -13.14 29.53 2.81
C SER A 207 -11.93 30.42 3.09
N ARG A 208 -11.70 31.45 2.28
CA ARG A 208 -10.66 32.48 2.50
C ARG A 208 -10.97 33.46 3.65
N LYS A 209 -11.85 33.08 4.58
CA LYS A 209 -12.18 33.88 5.76
C LYS A 209 -11.04 33.78 6.76
N LEU A 210 -10.45 34.93 7.15
CA LEU A 210 -9.51 35.00 8.26
C LEU A 210 -10.18 34.49 9.56
N LEU A 211 -9.49 33.60 10.27
CA LEU A 211 -9.89 33.04 11.55
C LEU A 211 -8.87 33.44 12.63
N PRO A 212 -9.28 33.69 13.88
CA PRO A 212 -8.33 33.94 14.96
C PRO A 212 -7.40 32.74 15.17
N ILE A 213 -6.12 33.00 15.48
CA ILE A 213 -5.14 31.98 15.85
C ILE A 213 -5.01 31.94 17.38
N VAL A 214 -4.92 30.74 17.97
CA VAL A 214 -4.63 30.52 19.39
C VAL A 214 -3.49 29.51 19.55
N LYS A 215 -2.58 29.70 20.50
CA LYS A 215 -1.49 28.72 20.75
C LYS A 215 -2.03 27.55 21.59
N GLY A 216 -1.79 26.32 21.11
CA GLY A 216 -2.24 25.07 21.73
C GLY A 216 -1.13 24.19 22.31
N ASN A 217 0.13 24.62 22.25
CA ASN A 217 1.32 23.80 22.58
C ASN A 217 1.24 22.45 21.83
N ALA A 218 1.49 21.31 22.48
CA ALA A 218 1.43 19.99 21.86
C ALA A 218 0.03 19.59 21.30
N CYS A 219 -1.04 20.35 21.57
CA CYS A 219 -2.40 20.13 21.07
C CYS A 219 -3.09 18.80 21.46
N GLU A 220 -2.46 17.98 22.30
CA GLU A 220 -3.02 16.72 22.82
C GLU A 220 -4.29 16.92 23.66
N SER A 221 -4.40 18.06 24.35
CA SER A 221 -5.54 18.42 25.18
C SER A 221 -5.93 19.87 24.93
N LEU A 222 -7.08 20.07 24.29
CA LEU A 222 -7.62 21.38 23.89
C LEU A 222 -9.07 21.50 24.34
N ASN A 223 -9.38 22.58 25.06
CA ASN A 223 -10.76 22.85 25.47
C ASN A 223 -11.61 23.29 24.27
N THR A 224 -12.68 22.55 23.97
CA THR A 224 -13.49 22.76 22.77
C THR A 224 -14.24 24.10 22.75
N SER A 225 -14.54 24.72 23.90
CA SER A 225 -15.10 26.09 23.92
C SER A 225 -14.12 27.12 23.40
N ASP A 226 -12.82 26.90 23.61
CA ASP A 226 -11.79 27.94 23.49
C ASP A 226 -11.16 27.94 22.10
N VAL A 227 -11.24 26.81 21.37
CA VAL A 227 -10.74 26.63 20.00
C VAL A 227 -11.84 26.69 18.92
N LYS A 228 -13.12 26.70 19.29
CA LYS A 228 -14.25 26.67 18.33
C LYS A 228 -14.19 27.86 17.36
N SER A 229 -14.21 27.55 16.06
CA SER A 229 -14.11 28.52 14.95
C SER A 229 -12.81 29.34 14.93
N LYS A 230 -11.71 28.77 15.45
CA LYS A 230 -10.35 29.34 15.43
C LYS A 230 -9.37 28.35 14.79
N ILE A 231 -8.19 28.83 14.43
CA ILE A 231 -7.04 28.01 14.06
C ILE A 231 -6.19 27.81 15.31
N VAL A 232 -5.72 26.59 15.56
CA VAL A 232 -4.82 26.31 16.69
C VAL A 232 -3.39 26.18 16.15
N PHE A 233 -2.47 27.00 16.66
CA PHE A 233 -1.04 26.85 16.42
C PHE A 233 -0.50 25.81 17.40
N CYS A 234 -0.14 24.64 16.86
CA CYS A 234 0.46 23.54 17.59
C CYS A 234 1.99 23.61 17.51
N ASP A 235 2.63 23.33 18.63
CA ASP A 235 4.07 23.37 18.83
C ASP A 235 4.58 21.94 18.98
N THR A 236 5.44 21.49 18.06
CA THR A 236 5.90 20.09 17.98
C THR A 236 7.25 19.84 18.64
N SER A 237 7.85 20.85 19.30
CA SER A 237 9.04 20.64 20.12
C SER A 237 8.65 20.15 21.53
N GLY A 238 8.49 18.83 21.66
CA GLY A 238 8.26 18.10 22.91
C GLY A 238 8.94 16.74 22.86
#